data_AF-R5CLD2-F1
#
_entry.id   AF-R5CLD2-F1
#
_cell.length_a   1.000
_cell.length_b   1.000
_cell.length_c   1.000
_cell.angle_alpha   90.00
_cell.angle_beta   90.00
_cell.angle_gamma   90.00
#
_symmetry.space_group_name_H-M   'P 1'
#
loop_
_entity.id
_entity.type
_entity.pdbx_description
1 polymer ?
#
loop_
_entity_poly.entity_id
_entity_poly.type
_entity_poly.pdbx_seq_one_letter_code
_entity_poly.pdbx_strand_id
1 'polypeptide(L)'
;MEHRMYSDAMTNYLVLRCPQDAQNGYQYRMLAVNRIKGLLPCSFRTIDGEHFLYYGITSRQSVARMYDHRLITGEELRKILYSMAGMIHTLSEFLLDPEKLLLDPEYIFFDYEEERYFYTYYPEPQGKSRTELFEYLSERTDENDHTARIVIYRLCELSETPNFVLREKLLDHEYRMAEVGEDAGESETSPLPSLETSEGKPEENEDDPFAELPSEAEKKKNSGGISPGKLLGIAIFFFASAAGLWISGYWIEFTEEELFGVRAGILCCLILAVAATLAGMILSWKNGKRSLEEEQKKKEEKRKNAMMQTEE
;
A
#
# COMPACT_ATOMS: atom_id res chain seq x y z
N MET A 1 13.86 -18.22 -25.31
CA MET A 1 14.33 -16.84 -25.57
C MET A 1 15.82 -16.81 -25.25
N GLU A 2 16.69 -16.40 -26.18
CA GLU A 2 18.07 -16.05 -25.81
C GLU A 2 18.04 -14.63 -25.21
N HIS A 3 18.15 -14.53 -23.89
CA HIS A 3 18.39 -13.27 -23.21
C HIS A 3 19.90 -13.16 -22.92
N ARG A 4 20.46 -11.96 -23.02
CA ARG A 4 21.87 -11.70 -22.65
C ARG A 4 21.93 -10.48 -21.77
N MET A 5 22.65 -10.59 -20.65
CA MET A 5 22.99 -9.46 -19.80
C MET A 5 24.29 -8.85 -20.31
N TYR A 6 24.20 -7.61 -20.81
CA TYR A 6 25.38 -6.84 -21.19
C TYR A 6 25.71 -5.85 -20.08
N SER A 7 26.98 -5.85 -19.64
CA SER A 7 27.53 -4.86 -18.73
C SER A 7 28.52 -4.02 -19.53
N ASP A 8 28.16 -2.78 -19.84
CA ASP A 8 29.13 -1.74 -20.20
C ASP A 8 29.48 -1.00 -18.90
N ALA A 9 30.70 -0.49 -18.75
CA ALA A 9 31.42 -0.30 -17.47
C ALA A 9 30.70 0.45 -16.30
N MET A 10 29.49 0.97 -16.48
CA MET A 10 28.63 1.58 -15.44
C MET A 10 27.13 1.19 -15.52
N THR A 11 26.69 0.43 -16.52
CA THR A 11 25.26 0.16 -16.78
C THR A 11 25.00 -1.29 -17.18
N ASN A 12 24.07 -1.93 -16.49
CA ASN A 12 23.62 -3.28 -16.80
C ASN A 12 22.32 -3.22 -17.61
N TYR A 13 22.28 -4.00 -18.70
CA TYR A 13 21.11 -4.10 -19.57
C TYR A 13 20.62 -5.53 -19.70
N LEU A 14 19.30 -5.68 -19.61
CA LEU A 14 18.58 -6.83 -20.13
C LEU A 14 18.27 -6.56 -21.61
N VAL A 15 18.75 -7.43 -22.50
CA VAL A 15 18.57 -7.26 -23.95
C VAL A 15 17.65 -8.35 -24.49
N LEU A 16 16.54 -7.91 -25.12
CA LEU A 16 15.56 -8.77 -25.77
C LEU A 16 15.60 -8.53 -27.27
N ARG A 17 15.80 -9.59 -28.07
CA ARG A 17 15.73 -9.51 -29.53
C ARG A 17 14.29 -9.32 -29.99
N CYS A 18 14.06 -8.53 -31.03
CA CYS A 18 12.74 -8.27 -31.61
C CYS A 18 12.63 -8.85 -33.03
N PRO A 19 11.42 -9.05 -33.55
CA PRO A 19 11.20 -9.36 -34.96
C PRO A 19 11.68 -8.24 -35.89
N GLN A 20 11.91 -8.59 -37.15
CA GLN A 20 12.41 -7.68 -38.18
C GLN A 20 11.42 -6.55 -38.54
N ASP A 21 10.12 -6.76 -38.36
CA ASP A 21 9.08 -5.76 -38.60
C ASP A 21 8.73 -4.91 -37.35
N ALA A 22 9.44 -5.12 -36.23
CA ALA A 22 9.17 -4.47 -34.95
C ALA A 22 9.11 -2.93 -35.02
N GLN A 23 9.89 -2.29 -35.91
CA GLN A 23 9.90 -0.83 -36.08
C GLN A 23 8.53 -0.25 -36.46
N ASN A 24 7.68 -1.04 -37.10
CA ASN A 24 6.34 -0.62 -37.52
C ASN A 24 5.28 -0.84 -36.44
N GLY A 25 5.60 -1.63 -35.40
CA GLY A 25 4.68 -1.93 -34.31
C GLY A 25 4.50 -0.74 -33.37
N TYR A 26 3.25 -0.35 -33.13
CA TYR A 26 2.95 0.77 -32.24
C TYR A 26 3.47 0.53 -30.81
N GLN A 27 3.48 -0.72 -30.34
CA GLN A 27 3.94 -1.09 -28.99
C GLN A 27 5.43 -0.77 -28.83
N TYR A 28 6.25 -1.12 -29.81
CA TYR A 28 7.67 -0.78 -29.84
C TYR A 28 7.90 0.74 -29.82
N ARG A 29 7.07 1.50 -30.56
CA ARG A 29 7.10 2.97 -30.53
C ARG A 29 6.73 3.52 -29.16
N MET A 30 5.70 2.97 -28.51
CA MET A 30 5.30 3.40 -27.17
C MET A 30 6.40 3.17 -26.14
N LEU A 31 7.08 2.03 -26.21
CA LEU A 31 8.21 1.70 -25.32
C LEU A 31 9.45 2.57 -25.59
N ALA A 32 9.72 2.91 -26.85
CA ALA A 32 10.89 3.69 -27.22
C ALA A 32 10.76 5.19 -26.91
N VAL A 33 9.54 5.74 -27.05
CA VAL A 33 9.29 7.18 -26.93
C VAL A 33 8.91 7.57 -25.50
N ASN A 34 8.19 6.71 -24.77
CA ASN A 34 7.67 7.04 -23.45
C ASN A 34 8.52 6.43 -22.33
N ARG A 35 8.68 7.20 -21.24
CA ARG A 35 9.12 6.65 -19.96
C ARG A 35 7.88 6.27 -19.15
N ILE A 36 7.41 5.04 -19.37
CA ILE A 36 6.22 4.52 -18.69
C ILE A 36 6.58 4.17 -17.25
N LYS A 37 5.94 4.84 -16.29
CA LYS A 37 6.18 4.62 -14.86
C LYS A 37 5.86 3.15 -14.51
N GLY A 38 6.81 2.48 -13.86
CA GLY A 38 6.66 1.08 -13.44
C GLY A 38 7.16 0.06 -14.46
N LEU A 39 7.41 0.47 -15.70
CA LEU A 39 8.24 -0.33 -16.61
C LEU A 39 9.71 0.01 -16.43
N LEU A 40 10.57 -0.98 -16.62
CA LEU A 40 12.00 -0.73 -16.75
C LEU A 40 12.27 0.28 -17.87
N PRO A 41 13.21 1.23 -17.68
CA PRO A 41 13.62 2.15 -18.73
C PRO A 41 14.07 1.38 -19.97
N CYS A 42 13.40 1.65 -21.09
CA CYS A 42 13.59 0.89 -22.33
C CYS A 42 14.18 1.76 -23.43
N SER A 43 14.97 1.15 -24.31
CA SER A 43 15.44 1.76 -25.55
C SER A 43 15.39 0.75 -26.68
N PHE A 44 14.72 1.10 -27.78
CA PHE A 44 14.74 0.30 -29.01
C PHE A 44 16.02 0.64 -29.80
N ARG A 45 16.78 -0.39 -30.19
CA ARG A 45 18.03 -0.23 -30.94
C ARG A 45 18.08 -1.18 -32.13
N THR A 46 18.65 -0.68 -33.23
CA THR A 46 18.96 -1.49 -34.41
C THR A 46 20.48 -1.61 -34.53
N ILE A 47 20.99 -2.84 -34.55
CA ILE A 47 22.42 -3.14 -34.65
C ILE A 47 22.59 -4.21 -35.72
N ASP A 48 23.42 -3.94 -36.73
CA ASP A 48 23.68 -4.86 -37.85
C ASP A 48 22.41 -5.38 -38.56
N GLY A 49 21.37 -4.55 -38.62
CA GLY A 49 20.09 -4.91 -39.23
C GLY A 49 19.18 -5.76 -38.33
N GLU A 50 19.56 -6.03 -37.09
CA GLU A 50 18.74 -6.72 -36.09
C GLU A 50 18.15 -5.73 -35.08
N HIS A 51 16.97 -6.04 -34.56
CA HIS A 51 16.22 -5.17 -33.65
C HIS A 51 16.25 -5.71 -32.22
N PHE A 52 16.39 -4.80 -31.26
CA PHE A 52 16.53 -5.15 -29.84
C PHE A 52 15.86 -4.12 -28.94
N LEU A 53 15.27 -4.59 -27.84
CA LEU A 53 14.89 -3.77 -26.68
C LEU A 53 15.97 -3.89 -25.61
N TYR A 54 16.52 -2.75 -25.20
CA TYR A 54 17.49 -2.62 -24.12
C TYR A 54 16.79 -2.07 -22.88
N TYR A 55 16.64 -2.91 -21.87
CA TYR A 55 16.07 -2.56 -20.57
C TYR A 55 17.18 -2.27 -19.57
N GLY A 56 17.21 -1.07 -19.01
CA GLY A 56 18.18 -0.69 -17.98
C GLY A 56 17.85 -1.34 -16.64
N ILE A 57 18.76 -2.18 -16.14
CA ILE A 57 18.62 -2.92 -14.87
C ILE A 57 19.71 -2.55 -13.85
N THR A 58 20.48 -1.49 -14.09
CA THR A 58 21.46 -0.97 -13.13
C THR A 58 20.80 -0.70 -11.78
N SER A 59 21.46 -1.10 -10.69
CA SER A 59 21.00 -0.97 -9.30
C SER A 59 19.68 -1.67 -8.96
N ARG A 60 19.20 -2.57 -9.84
CA ARG A 60 17.96 -3.32 -9.64
C ARG A 60 18.24 -4.80 -9.46
N GLN A 61 17.46 -5.46 -8.61
CA GLN A 61 17.55 -6.90 -8.37
C GLN A 61 16.28 -7.59 -8.84
N SER A 62 16.40 -8.73 -9.54
CA SER A 62 15.22 -9.49 -9.95
C SER A 62 14.52 -10.13 -8.74
N VAL A 63 13.19 -10.28 -8.83
CA VAL A 63 12.36 -10.95 -7.82
C VAL A 63 12.86 -12.37 -7.59
N ALA A 64 13.21 -13.09 -8.66
CA ALA A 64 13.84 -14.41 -8.56
C ALA A 64 15.01 -14.39 -7.56
N ARG A 65 15.98 -13.50 -7.81
CA ARG A 65 17.20 -13.40 -7.01
C ARG A 65 16.96 -12.88 -5.58
N MET A 66 15.92 -12.08 -5.38
CA MET A 66 15.57 -11.60 -4.03
C MET A 66 15.07 -12.71 -3.12
N TYR A 67 14.36 -13.70 -3.69
CA TYR A 67 13.67 -14.76 -2.96
C TYR A 67 14.21 -16.16 -3.28
N ASP A 68 15.44 -16.26 -3.78
CA ASP A 68 16.12 -17.55 -4.03
C ASP A 68 16.35 -18.35 -2.73
N HIS A 69 16.61 -17.65 -1.62
CA HIS A 69 17.02 -18.26 -0.34
C HIS A 69 16.26 -17.68 0.87
N ARG A 70 15.16 -16.96 0.65
CA ARG A 70 14.33 -16.40 1.72
C ARG A 70 12.85 -16.41 1.32
N LEU A 71 11.99 -16.45 2.33
CA LEU A 71 10.55 -16.32 2.15
C LEU A 71 10.14 -14.87 1.89
N ILE A 72 9.02 -14.72 1.20
CA ILE A 72 8.32 -13.47 0.93
C ILE A 72 7.41 -13.19 2.13
N THR A 73 7.63 -12.08 2.81
CA THR A 73 6.74 -11.64 3.89
C THR A 73 5.39 -11.17 3.33
N GLY A 74 4.31 -11.18 4.13
CA GLY A 74 3.02 -10.70 3.64
C GLY A 74 3.01 -9.24 3.19
N GLU A 75 3.84 -8.38 3.82
CA GLU A 75 4.00 -7.00 3.37
C GLU A 75 4.67 -6.92 1.99
N GLU A 76 5.70 -7.72 1.75
CA GLU A 76 6.38 -7.78 0.45
C GLU A 76 5.45 -8.35 -0.63
N LEU A 77 4.71 -9.42 -0.31
CA LEU A 77 3.71 -10.00 -1.20
C LEU A 77 2.67 -8.94 -1.57
N ARG A 78 2.13 -8.21 -0.58
CA ARG A 78 1.17 -7.12 -0.79
C ARG A 78 1.77 -6.07 -1.73
N LYS A 79 3.02 -5.64 -1.50
CA LYS A 79 3.71 -4.68 -2.39
C LYS A 79 3.83 -5.19 -3.84
N ILE A 80 4.18 -6.46 -4.04
CA ILE A 80 4.27 -7.07 -5.39
C ILE A 80 2.91 -7.03 -6.09
N LEU A 81 1.86 -7.50 -5.41
CA LEU A 81 0.52 -7.63 -5.97
C LEU A 81 -0.11 -6.27 -6.32
N TYR A 82 -0.02 -5.29 -5.41
CA TYR A 82 -0.53 -3.95 -5.67
C TYR A 82 0.27 -3.23 -6.76
N SER A 83 1.60 -3.39 -6.77
CA SER A 83 2.44 -2.84 -7.84
C SER A 83 2.07 -3.44 -9.22
N MET A 84 1.75 -4.73 -9.26
CA MET A 84 1.32 -5.39 -10.49
C MET A 84 -0.05 -4.89 -10.95
N ALA A 85 -1.01 -4.75 -10.04
CA ALA A 85 -2.32 -4.19 -10.33
C ALA A 85 -2.21 -2.75 -10.87
N GLY A 86 -1.36 -1.92 -10.26
CA GLY A 86 -1.07 -0.57 -10.72
C GLY A 86 -0.38 -0.53 -12.09
N MET A 87 0.51 -1.48 -12.38
CA MET A 87 1.15 -1.60 -13.70
C MET A 87 0.14 -1.95 -14.78
N ILE A 88 -0.78 -2.89 -14.52
CA ILE A 88 -1.86 -3.25 -15.45
C ILE A 88 -2.71 -2.00 -15.80
N HIS A 89 -3.03 -1.18 -14.80
CA HIS A 89 -3.74 0.08 -15.03
C HIS A 89 -2.91 1.07 -15.87
N THR A 90 -1.64 1.26 -15.52
CA THR A 90 -0.73 2.19 -16.22
C THR A 90 -0.58 1.80 -17.70
N LEU A 91 -0.44 0.51 -18.02
CA LEU A 91 -0.33 0.05 -19.42
C LEU A 91 -1.54 0.44 -20.28
N SER A 92 -2.74 0.43 -19.68
CA SER A 92 -3.97 0.81 -20.39
C SER A 92 -3.96 2.26 -20.89
N GLU A 93 -3.27 3.17 -20.19
CA GLU A 93 -3.12 4.58 -20.58
C GLU A 93 -2.31 4.73 -21.88
N PHE A 94 -1.42 3.76 -22.16
CA PHE A 94 -0.58 3.73 -23.35
C PHE A 94 -1.10 2.77 -24.43
N LEU A 95 -2.32 2.24 -24.26
CA LEU A 95 -2.92 1.21 -25.11
C LEU A 95 -2.04 -0.05 -25.24
N LEU A 96 -1.22 -0.33 -24.22
CA LEU A 96 -0.40 -1.52 -24.16
C LEU A 96 -1.19 -2.66 -23.53
N ASP A 97 -1.16 -3.82 -24.18
CA ASP A 97 -1.80 -5.04 -23.69
C ASP A 97 -1.06 -5.58 -22.45
N PRO A 98 -1.71 -5.67 -21.27
CA PRO A 98 -1.10 -6.18 -20.04
C PRO A 98 -0.67 -7.65 -20.10
N GLU A 99 -1.24 -8.45 -21.00
CA GLU A 99 -0.86 -9.86 -21.16
C GLU A 99 0.55 -10.04 -21.71
N LYS A 100 1.14 -8.95 -22.25
CA LYS A 100 2.50 -8.91 -22.77
C LYS A 100 3.55 -8.47 -21.76
N LEU A 101 3.18 -8.39 -20.48
CA LEU A 101 4.15 -8.28 -19.40
C LEU A 101 4.90 -9.61 -19.26
N LEU A 102 6.22 -9.53 -19.09
CA LEU A 102 7.01 -10.69 -18.72
C LEU A 102 6.84 -10.94 -17.22
N LEU A 103 5.97 -11.89 -16.89
CA LEU A 103 5.62 -12.22 -15.51
C LEU A 103 6.50 -13.30 -14.88
N ASP A 104 7.57 -13.73 -15.56
CA ASP A 104 8.59 -14.54 -14.90
C ASP A 104 9.32 -13.70 -13.84
N PRO A 105 9.52 -14.20 -12.60
CA PRO A 105 10.28 -13.53 -11.55
C PRO A 105 11.69 -13.05 -11.97
N GLU A 106 12.30 -13.64 -13.01
CA GLU A 106 13.57 -13.15 -13.57
C GLU A 106 13.46 -11.79 -14.28
N TYR A 107 12.27 -11.42 -14.76
CA TYR A 107 12.00 -10.19 -15.50
C TYR A 107 11.23 -9.12 -14.71
N ILE A 108 10.96 -9.39 -13.44
CA ILE A 108 10.41 -8.42 -12.49
C ILE A 108 11.54 -7.99 -11.57
N PHE A 109 11.72 -6.69 -11.38
CA PHE A 109 12.85 -6.14 -10.66
C PHE A 109 12.39 -5.24 -9.53
N PHE A 110 13.13 -5.23 -8.43
CA PHE A 110 12.98 -4.26 -7.36
C PHE A 110 14.15 -3.28 -7.39
N ASP A 111 13.83 -2.02 -7.18
CA ASP A 111 14.78 -0.94 -7.02
C ASP A 111 14.80 -0.53 -5.54
N TYR A 112 15.96 -0.66 -4.89
CA TYR A 112 16.10 -0.33 -3.48
C TYR A 112 16.19 1.19 -3.23
N GLU A 113 16.49 1.99 -4.26
CA GLU A 113 16.52 3.45 -4.14
C GLU A 113 15.11 4.03 -4.27
N GLU A 114 14.33 3.55 -5.24
CA GLU A 114 12.94 3.97 -5.44
C GLU A 114 11.91 3.18 -4.60
N GLU A 115 12.36 2.14 -3.87
CA GLU A 115 11.55 1.21 -3.06
C GLU A 115 10.31 0.66 -3.79
N ARG A 116 10.49 0.25 -5.05
CA ARG A 116 9.36 -0.16 -5.90
C ARG A 116 9.73 -1.24 -6.90
N TYR A 117 8.70 -1.94 -7.38
CA TYR A 117 8.83 -2.91 -8.45
C TYR A 117 8.77 -2.26 -9.83
N PHE A 118 9.54 -2.84 -10.74
CA PHE A 118 9.62 -2.53 -12.15
C PHE A 118 9.39 -3.79 -12.96
N TYR A 119 8.59 -3.68 -14.01
CA TYR A 119 8.23 -4.79 -14.88
C TYR A 119 8.89 -4.64 -16.25
N THR A 120 9.12 -5.78 -16.89
CA THR A 120 9.56 -5.83 -18.28
C THR A 120 8.36 -6.10 -19.18
N TYR A 121 8.25 -5.36 -20.28
CA TYR A 121 7.21 -5.55 -21.28
C TYR A 121 7.83 -6.13 -22.54
N TYR A 122 7.19 -7.11 -23.18
CA TYR A 122 7.70 -7.66 -24.43
C TYR A 122 6.57 -7.85 -25.43
N PRO A 123 6.54 -7.09 -26.56
CA PRO A 123 5.41 -7.11 -27.48
C PRO A 123 5.14 -8.45 -28.18
N GLU A 124 6.07 -9.40 -28.15
CA GLU A 124 5.86 -10.72 -28.74
C GLU A 124 5.22 -11.68 -27.75
N PRO A 125 4.41 -12.64 -28.23
CA PRO A 125 3.81 -13.65 -27.37
C PRO A 125 4.91 -14.50 -26.73
N GLN A 126 5.23 -14.21 -25.48
CA GLN A 126 6.25 -14.89 -24.69
C GLN A 126 6.07 -14.53 -23.22
N GLY A 127 6.26 -15.53 -22.35
CA GLY A 127 6.21 -15.34 -20.92
C GLY A 127 5.42 -16.43 -20.22
N LYS A 128 5.61 -16.48 -18.90
CA LYS A 128 4.78 -17.26 -18.00
C LYS A 128 3.41 -16.61 -17.84
N SER A 129 2.39 -17.42 -17.61
CA SER A 129 1.06 -16.93 -17.28
C SER A 129 1.04 -16.20 -15.92
N ARG A 130 -0.03 -15.43 -15.66
CA ARG A 130 -0.27 -14.86 -14.32
C ARG A 130 -0.35 -15.95 -13.25
N THR A 131 -0.94 -17.09 -13.60
CA THR A 131 -1.07 -18.27 -12.74
C THR A 131 0.28 -18.76 -12.27
N GLU A 132 1.23 -18.96 -13.18
CA GLU A 132 2.58 -19.40 -12.84
C GLU A 132 3.33 -18.41 -11.93
N LEU A 133 3.12 -17.09 -12.09
CA LEU A 133 3.68 -16.11 -11.18
C LEU A 133 3.05 -16.23 -9.79
N PHE A 134 1.72 -16.36 -9.70
CA PHE A 134 1.05 -16.52 -8.40
C PHE A 134 1.43 -17.82 -7.70
N GLU A 135 1.60 -18.92 -8.45
CA GLU A 135 2.13 -20.17 -7.93
C GLU A 135 3.55 -19.99 -7.37
N TYR A 136 4.44 -19.35 -8.12
CA TYR A 136 5.79 -19.04 -7.65
C TYR A 136 5.80 -18.23 -6.34
N LEU A 137 4.92 -17.21 -6.26
CA LEU A 137 4.77 -16.38 -5.07
C LEU A 137 4.18 -17.19 -3.91
N SER A 138 3.20 -18.05 -4.17
CA SER A 138 2.57 -18.92 -3.17
C SER A 138 3.58 -19.87 -2.52
N GLU A 139 4.42 -20.53 -3.32
CA GLU A 139 5.48 -21.43 -2.85
C GLU A 139 6.51 -20.76 -1.94
N ARG A 140 6.69 -19.45 -2.06
CA ARG A 140 7.72 -18.68 -1.34
C ARG A 140 7.13 -17.75 -0.29
N THR A 141 5.82 -17.70 -0.12
CA THR A 141 5.18 -16.87 0.90
C THR A 141 5.45 -17.47 2.29
N ASP A 142 5.72 -16.63 3.29
CA ASP A 142 5.94 -17.07 4.67
C ASP A 142 4.77 -17.92 5.18
N GLU A 143 5.10 -19.12 5.66
CA GLU A 143 4.10 -20.09 6.13
C GLU A 143 3.32 -19.61 7.35
N ASN A 144 3.92 -18.69 8.13
CA ASN A 144 3.35 -18.14 9.35
C ASN A 144 2.38 -16.98 9.09
N ASP A 145 2.39 -16.40 7.88
CA ASP A 145 1.49 -15.32 7.50
C ASP A 145 0.23 -15.89 6.84
N HIS A 146 -0.74 -16.24 7.67
CA HIS A 146 -1.93 -16.95 7.24
C HIS A 146 -2.81 -16.09 6.30
N THR A 147 -2.94 -14.79 6.57
CA THR A 147 -3.61 -13.83 5.67
C THR A 147 -2.94 -13.81 4.28
N ALA A 148 -1.62 -13.66 4.21
CA ALA A 148 -0.89 -13.65 2.93
C ALA A 148 -1.10 -14.94 2.13
N ARG A 149 -1.07 -16.09 2.81
CA ARG A 149 -1.32 -17.40 2.21
C ARG A 149 -2.72 -17.52 1.63
N ILE A 150 -3.75 -17.18 2.41
CA ILE A 150 -5.14 -17.22 1.91
C ILE A 150 -5.27 -16.40 0.64
N VAL A 151 -4.74 -15.17 0.66
CA VAL A 151 -4.84 -14.26 -0.49
C VAL A 151 -4.13 -14.83 -1.71
N ILE A 152 -2.88 -15.30 -1.58
CA ILE A 152 -2.15 -15.80 -2.76
C ILE A 152 -2.76 -17.09 -3.32
N TYR A 153 -3.25 -18.00 -2.47
CA TYR A 153 -3.98 -19.18 -2.94
C TYR A 153 -5.26 -18.81 -3.69
N ARG A 154 -6.04 -17.85 -3.16
CA ARG A 154 -7.22 -17.34 -3.87
C ARG A 154 -6.87 -16.71 -5.20
N LEU A 155 -5.77 -15.99 -5.29
CA LEU A 155 -5.31 -15.43 -6.56
C LEU A 155 -4.89 -16.50 -7.57
N CYS A 156 -4.26 -17.60 -7.13
CA CYS A 156 -3.99 -18.76 -7.99
C CYS A 156 -5.31 -19.28 -8.60
N GLU A 157 -6.31 -19.57 -7.76
CA GLU A 157 -7.62 -20.07 -8.23
C GLU A 157 -8.31 -19.09 -9.19
N LEU A 158 -8.34 -17.80 -8.84
CA LEU A 158 -8.98 -16.78 -9.67
C LEU A 158 -8.26 -16.61 -11.01
N SER A 159 -6.93 -16.77 -11.05
CA SER A 159 -6.15 -16.59 -12.27
C SER A 159 -6.42 -17.63 -13.35
N GLU A 160 -6.93 -18.80 -12.98
CA GLU A 160 -7.36 -19.85 -13.92
C GLU A 160 -8.69 -19.49 -14.62
N THR A 161 -9.46 -18.57 -14.04
CA THR A 161 -10.74 -18.17 -14.63
C THR A 161 -10.54 -17.31 -15.89
N PRO A 162 -11.35 -17.52 -16.94
CA PRO A 162 -11.25 -16.74 -18.16
C PRO A 162 -11.58 -15.27 -17.89
N ASN A 163 -10.82 -14.36 -18.48
CA ASN A 163 -10.95 -12.90 -18.32
C ASN A 163 -10.64 -12.39 -16.91
N PHE A 164 -9.91 -13.15 -16.10
CA PHE A 164 -9.38 -12.64 -14.84
C PHE A 164 -8.50 -11.40 -15.07
N VAL A 165 -8.77 -10.33 -14.32
CA VAL A 165 -7.95 -9.12 -14.33
C VAL A 165 -7.65 -8.72 -12.89
N LEU A 166 -6.38 -8.72 -12.54
CA LEU A 166 -5.92 -8.24 -11.23
C LEU A 166 -6.16 -6.73 -11.11
N ARG A 167 -6.83 -6.31 -10.04
CA ARG A 167 -7.15 -4.90 -9.75
C ARG A 167 -6.95 -4.64 -8.25
N GLU A 168 -6.60 -3.41 -7.91
CA GLU A 168 -6.43 -2.98 -6.50
C GLU A 168 -7.69 -3.25 -5.67
N LYS A 169 -8.88 -2.93 -6.20
CA LYS A 169 -10.16 -3.20 -5.51
C LYS A 169 -10.41 -4.68 -5.21
N LEU A 170 -9.92 -5.58 -6.08
CA LEU A 170 -10.02 -7.02 -5.85
C LEU A 170 -9.08 -7.41 -4.70
N LEU A 171 -7.83 -6.92 -4.73
CA LEU A 171 -6.87 -7.16 -3.65
C LEU A 171 -7.40 -6.64 -2.30
N ASP A 172 -7.96 -5.43 -2.26
CA ASP A 172 -8.57 -4.86 -1.06
C ASP A 172 -9.71 -5.73 -0.51
N HIS A 173 -10.46 -6.39 -1.39
CA HIS A 173 -11.52 -7.32 -1.00
C HIS A 173 -10.94 -8.60 -0.42
N GLU A 174 -10.00 -9.24 -1.11
CA GLU A 174 -9.39 -10.50 -0.68
C GLU A 174 -8.65 -10.36 0.66
N TYR A 175 -7.85 -9.29 0.83
CA TYR A 175 -7.17 -9.03 2.11
C TYR A 175 -8.15 -8.80 3.24
N ARG A 176 -9.23 -8.04 3.01
CA ARG A 176 -10.26 -7.81 4.04
C ARG A 176 -10.99 -9.10 4.42
N MET A 177 -11.28 -9.97 3.46
CA MET A 177 -11.93 -11.26 3.73
C MET A 177 -11.01 -12.21 4.48
N ALA A 178 -9.72 -12.23 4.17
CA ALA A 178 -8.72 -13.03 4.88
C ALA A 178 -8.56 -12.57 6.34
N GLU A 179 -8.45 -11.25 6.59
CA GLU A 179 -8.31 -10.68 7.93
C GLU A 179 -9.56 -10.94 8.82
N VAL A 180 -10.77 -10.86 8.26
CA VAL A 180 -12.02 -11.16 9.00
C VAL A 180 -12.17 -12.64 9.30
N GLY A 181 -11.66 -13.52 8.42
CA GLY A 181 -11.65 -14.96 8.63
C GLY A 181 -10.70 -15.40 9.75
N GLU A 182 -9.62 -14.66 9.99
CA GLU A 182 -8.69 -14.90 11.11
C GLU A 182 -9.30 -14.50 12.46
N ASP A 183 -9.94 -13.33 12.55
CA ASP A 183 -10.53 -12.82 13.81
C ASP A 183 -11.73 -13.65 14.30
N ALA A 184 -12.36 -14.43 13.43
CA ALA A 184 -13.49 -15.31 13.78
C ALA A 184 -13.05 -16.72 14.27
N GLY A 185 -11.75 -17.02 14.25
CA GLY A 185 -11.24 -18.40 14.28
C GLY A 185 -10.11 -18.68 15.27
N GLU A 186 -10.15 -18.17 16.50
CA GLU A 186 -9.36 -18.76 17.60
C GLU A 186 -10.18 -19.84 18.33
N SER A 187 -10.43 -20.95 17.65
CA SER A 187 -10.47 -22.29 18.27
C SER A 187 -10.40 -23.35 17.18
N GLU A 188 -9.47 -24.27 17.37
CA GLU A 188 -9.24 -25.51 16.63
C GLU A 188 -8.51 -25.40 15.28
N THR A 189 -7.20 -25.62 15.40
CA THR A 189 -6.38 -26.36 14.44
C THR A 189 -7.14 -27.48 13.73
N SER A 190 -7.21 -27.43 12.40
CA SER A 190 -7.11 -28.61 11.53
C SER A 190 -6.77 -28.24 10.08
N PRO A 191 -6.10 -29.14 9.32
CA PRO A 191 -5.21 -28.79 8.22
C PRO A 191 -5.90 -28.68 6.85
N LEU A 192 -5.23 -27.99 5.94
CA LEU A 192 -5.49 -27.98 4.48
C LEU A 192 -5.59 -29.41 3.90
N PRO A 193 -6.36 -29.60 2.81
CA PRO A 193 -6.86 -30.92 2.42
C PRO A 193 -5.84 -31.78 1.67
N SER A 194 -5.76 -33.05 2.07
CA SER A 194 -5.23 -34.15 1.25
C SER A 194 -6.39 -35.02 0.75
N LEU A 195 -6.37 -35.37 -0.55
CA LEU A 195 -7.28 -36.29 -1.23
C LEU A 195 -7.35 -37.68 -0.57
N GLU A 196 -8.55 -38.20 -0.30
CA GLU A 196 -9.09 -39.47 -0.85
C GLU A 196 -10.48 -39.85 -0.25
N THR A 197 -11.24 -40.56 -1.09
CA THR A 197 -12.66 -40.97 -1.09
C THR A 197 -13.08 -41.93 0.05
N SER A 198 -14.31 -41.81 0.58
CA SER A 198 -15.25 -42.94 0.87
C SER A 198 -16.52 -42.47 1.62
N GLU A 199 -17.59 -43.24 1.44
CA GLU A 199 -19.01 -43.00 1.71
C GLU A 199 -19.42 -43.01 3.20
N GLY A 200 -20.59 -42.41 3.50
CA GLY A 200 -21.41 -42.80 4.66
C GLY A 200 -22.09 -41.64 5.42
N LYS A 201 -23.41 -41.54 5.28
CA LYS A 201 -24.36 -40.83 6.17
C LYS A 201 -25.32 -41.93 6.73
N PRO A 202 -26.16 -41.79 7.78
CA PRO A 202 -26.54 -40.64 8.66
C PRO A 202 -26.46 -40.94 10.18
N GLU A 203 -26.71 -39.95 11.03
CA GLU A 203 -27.87 -39.96 11.98
C GLU A 203 -28.00 -38.66 12.81
N GLU A 204 -29.24 -38.45 13.25
CA GLU A 204 -29.88 -37.26 13.86
C GLU A 204 -29.61 -37.08 15.36
N ASN A 205 -29.92 -35.88 15.88
CA ASN A 205 -30.71 -35.53 17.09
C ASN A 205 -30.29 -34.12 17.53
N GLU A 206 -31.12 -33.09 17.39
CA GLU A 206 -32.18 -32.65 18.33
C GLU A 206 -31.61 -32.26 19.71
N ASP A 207 -31.52 -30.94 19.98
CA ASP A 207 -32.34 -30.25 21.00
C ASP A 207 -31.86 -28.81 21.25
N ASP A 208 -32.72 -27.85 20.90
CA ASP A 208 -32.78 -26.49 21.45
C ASP A 208 -33.74 -26.52 22.65
N PRO A 209 -33.40 -25.92 23.79
CA PRO A 209 -34.24 -24.81 24.21
C PRO A 209 -33.47 -23.77 25.04
N PHE A 210 -33.41 -22.52 24.58
CA PHE A 210 -34.22 -21.44 25.18
C PHE A 210 -33.94 -20.09 24.48
N ALA A 211 -35.01 -19.56 23.90
CA ALA A 211 -35.06 -18.26 23.26
C ALA A 211 -35.22 -17.11 24.27
N GLU A 212 -34.64 -15.97 23.86
CA GLU A 212 -35.04 -14.58 24.10
C GLU A 212 -34.81 -13.92 25.47
N LEU A 213 -34.03 -12.83 25.46
CA LEU A 213 -34.33 -11.52 26.06
C LEU A 213 -33.49 -10.42 25.33
N PRO A 214 -33.88 -9.13 25.39
CA PRO A 214 -34.05 -8.34 24.17
C PRO A 214 -33.03 -7.20 23.97
N SER A 215 -33.28 -6.56 22.83
CA SER A 215 -32.71 -5.43 22.13
C SER A 215 -32.32 -4.16 22.89
N GLU A 216 -31.50 -3.40 22.15
CA GLU A 216 -31.35 -1.94 22.10
C GLU A 216 -30.22 -1.29 22.90
N ALA A 217 -29.19 -0.93 22.12
CA ALA A 217 -28.24 0.13 22.40
C ALA A 217 -28.96 1.48 22.60
N GLU A 218 -28.35 2.40 23.35
CA GLU A 218 -27.92 3.70 22.79
C GLU A 218 -27.02 4.54 23.73
N LYS A 219 -25.86 4.92 23.17
CA LYS A 219 -25.18 6.24 23.20
C LYS A 219 -24.68 6.84 24.52
N LYS A 220 -23.36 6.70 24.74
CA LYS A 220 -22.55 7.70 25.48
C LYS A 220 -22.12 8.85 24.55
N LYS A 221 -22.57 10.07 24.87
CA LYS A 221 -22.09 11.33 24.28
C LYS A 221 -20.63 11.59 24.68
N ASN A 222 -19.71 11.52 23.72
CA ASN A 222 -18.38 12.13 23.85
C ASN A 222 -18.50 13.61 23.43
N SER A 223 -18.34 14.53 24.38
CA SER A 223 -18.11 15.94 24.07
C SER A 223 -16.60 16.16 23.91
N GLY A 224 -16.15 16.29 22.67
CA GLY A 224 -14.75 16.49 22.30
C GLY A 224 -14.28 17.91 22.62
N GLY A 225 -13.72 18.11 23.80
CA GLY A 225 -12.84 19.24 24.10
C GLY A 225 -11.38 18.79 24.00
N ILE A 226 -10.59 19.38 23.12
CA ILE A 226 -9.15 19.08 22.99
C ILE A 226 -8.45 19.64 24.24
N SER A 227 -7.90 18.76 25.07
CA SER A 227 -7.16 19.15 26.27
C SER A 227 -5.81 19.79 25.90
N PRO A 228 -5.27 20.71 26.73
CA PRO A 228 -4.01 21.41 26.43
C PRO A 228 -2.81 20.46 26.22
N GLY A 229 -2.81 19.29 26.84
CA GLY A 229 -1.78 18.27 26.63
C GLY A 229 -1.77 17.65 25.22
N LYS A 230 -2.94 17.54 24.57
CA LYS A 230 -3.05 17.03 23.20
C LYS A 230 -2.55 18.05 22.17
N LEU A 231 -2.70 19.35 22.44
CA LEU A 231 -2.15 20.42 21.58
C LEU A 231 -0.63 20.49 21.65
N LEU A 232 -0.04 20.26 22.84
CA LEU A 232 1.41 20.24 23.01
C LEU A 232 2.07 19.07 22.25
N GLY A 233 1.42 17.89 22.25
CA GLY A 233 1.90 16.74 21.48
C GLY A 233 1.92 16.97 19.96
N ILE A 234 0.91 17.67 19.43
CA ILE A 234 0.84 18.04 18.01
C ILE A 234 1.99 18.99 17.64
N ALA A 235 2.30 19.97 18.48
CA ALA A 235 3.40 20.90 18.24
C ALA A 235 4.77 20.17 18.20
N ILE A 236 5.02 19.25 19.13
CA ILE A 236 6.27 18.48 19.18
C ILE A 236 6.45 17.63 17.90
N PHE A 237 5.38 17.05 17.38
CA PHE A 237 5.41 16.28 16.13
C PHE A 237 5.81 17.14 14.92
N PHE A 238 5.24 18.35 14.79
CA PHE A 238 5.60 19.27 13.71
C PHE A 238 7.06 19.77 13.80
N PHE A 239 7.56 20.01 15.01
CA PHE A 239 8.97 20.39 15.20
C PHE A 239 9.95 19.26 14.86
N ALA A 240 9.63 18.01 15.25
CA ALA A 240 10.45 16.84 14.91
C ALA A 240 10.49 16.57 13.39
N SER A 241 9.34 16.70 12.72
CA SER A 241 9.23 16.55 11.27
C SER A 241 10.03 17.64 10.51
N ALA A 242 9.97 18.90 10.94
CA ALA A 242 10.74 19.97 10.33
C ALA A 242 12.26 19.81 10.53
N ALA A 243 12.69 19.31 11.71
CA ALA A 243 14.09 19.02 11.97
C ALA A 243 14.63 17.87 11.09
N GLY A 244 13.81 16.84 10.85
CA GLY A 244 14.16 15.74 9.93
C GLY A 244 14.39 16.21 8.50
N LEU A 245 13.53 17.10 7.99
CA LEU A 245 13.68 17.70 6.66
C LEU A 245 14.88 18.64 6.55
N TRP A 246 15.27 19.30 7.65
CA TRP A 246 16.49 20.11 7.68
C TRP A 246 17.74 19.21 7.59
N ILE A 247 17.75 18.11 8.32
CA ILE A 247 18.89 17.18 8.36
C ILE A 247 19.03 16.41 7.03
N SER A 248 17.93 16.05 6.37
CA SER A 248 17.99 15.36 5.08
C SER A 248 18.57 16.22 3.95
N GLY A 249 18.44 17.55 4.04
CA GLY A 249 19.02 18.50 3.09
C GLY A 249 20.56 18.59 3.10
N TYR A 250 21.24 17.91 4.04
CA TYR A 250 22.71 17.82 4.07
C TYR A 250 23.28 16.73 3.16
N TRP A 251 22.46 15.79 2.68
CA TRP A 251 22.91 14.63 1.89
C TRP A 251 22.54 14.72 0.40
N ILE A 252 21.74 15.72 0.00
CA ILE A 252 21.22 15.87 -1.36
C ILE A 252 21.78 17.16 -1.98
N GLU A 253 22.43 17.02 -3.13
CA GLU A 253 23.12 18.09 -3.85
C GLU A 253 22.11 18.94 -4.66
N PHE A 254 21.38 19.82 -3.96
CA PHE A 254 20.40 20.75 -4.53
C PHE A 254 21.02 22.08 -4.96
N THR A 255 20.53 22.66 -6.06
CA THR A 255 20.85 24.01 -6.52
C THR A 255 20.35 25.10 -5.54
N GLU A 256 21.17 26.13 -5.29
CA GLU A 256 20.96 27.12 -4.20
C GLU A 256 19.61 27.86 -4.23
N GLU A 257 19.01 28.06 -5.41
CA GLU A 257 17.74 28.81 -5.55
C GLU A 257 16.52 28.02 -5.04
N GLU A 258 16.50 26.69 -5.20
CA GLU A 258 15.37 25.87 -4.74
C GLU A 258 15.43 25.60 -3.23
N LEU A 259 16.65 25.56 -2.67
CA LEU A 259 16.89 25.35 -1.25
C LEU A 259 16.36 26.51 -0.39
N PHE A 260 16.47 27.74 -0.88
CA PHE A 260 15.96 28.92 -0.17
C PHE A 260 14.44 28.90 -0.08
N GLY A 261 13.75 28.52 -1.17
CA GLY A 261 12.29 28.41 -1.20
C GLY A 261 11.76 27.36 -0.22
N VAL A 262 12.39 26.19 -0.19
CA VAL A 262 11.99 25.10 0.74
C VAL A 262 12.23 25.51 2.20
N ARG A 263 13.39 26.10 2.52
CA ARG A 263 13.71 26.56 3.89
C ARG A 263 12.77 27.67 4.36
N ALA A 264 12.47 28.64 3.49
CA ALA A 264 11.50 29.69 3.79
C ALA A 264 10.09 29.12 4.00
N GLY A 265 9.69 28.13 3.19
CA GLY A 265 8.41 27.43 3.34
C GLY A 265 8.27 26.72 4.68
N ILE A 266 9.30 25.98 5.10
CA ILE A 266 9.32 25.27 6.39
C ILE A 266 9.20 26.26 7.57
N LEU A 267 9.94 27.38 7.52
CA LEU A 267 9.86 28.41 8.55
C LEU A 267 8.47 29.05 8.63
N CYS A 268 7.85 29.36 7.48
CA CYS A 268 6.48 29.87 7.45
C CYS A 268 5.46 28.89 8.04
N CYS A 269 5.56 27.60 7.73
CA CYS A 269 4.69 26.56 8.28
C CYS A 269 4.83 26.43 9.81
N LEU A 270 6.06 26.49 10.33
CA LEU A 270 6.31 26.46 11.78
C LEU A 270 5.72 27.68 12.49
N ILE A 271 5.85 28.88 11.90
CA ILE A 271 5.27 30.10 12.47
C ILE A 271 3.74 30.00 12.51
N LEU A 272 3.10 29.50 11.45
CA LEU A 272 1.65 29.33 11.40
C LEU A 272 1.16 28.28 12.41
N ALA A 273 1.90 27.17 12.60
CA ALA A 273 1.58 26.16 13.59
C ALA A 273 1.66 26.72 15.02
N VAL A 274 2.71 27.48 15.34
CA VAL A 274 2.84 28.15 16.64
C VAL A 274 1.71 29.16 16.87
N ALA A 275 1.37 29.98 15.86
CA ALA A 275 0.26 30.92 15.95
C ALA A 275 -1.09 30.22 16.21
N ALA A 276 -1.36 29.10 15.54
CA ALA A 276 -2.58 28.33 15.72
C ALA A 276 -2.67 27.71 17.14
N THR A 277 -1.56 27.20 17.67
CA THR A 277 -1.53 26.66 19.04
C THR A 277 -1.75 27.74 20.11
N LEU A 278 -1.16 28.93 19.93
CA LEU A 278 -1.36 30.08 20.82
C LEU A 278 -2.80 30.59 20.76
N ALA A 279 -3.39 30.71 19.57
CA ALA A 279 -4.79 31.09 19.40
C ALA A 279 -5.75 30.08 20.06
N GLY A 280 -5.47 28.79 19.92
CA GLY A 280 -6.21 27.71 20.57
C GLY A 280 -6.15 27.80 22.11
N MET A 281 -4.98 28.06 22.68
CA MET A 281 -4.82 28.24 24.13
C MET A 281 -5.57 29.46 24.65
N ILE A 282 -5.51 30.60 23.95
CA ILE A 282 -6.22 31.83 24.35
C ILE A 282 -7.74 31.63 24.32
N LEU A 283 -8.28 30.95 23.30
CA LEU A 283 -9.70 30.65 23.20
C LEU A 283 -10.16 29.67 24.30
N SER A 284 -9.35 28.66 24.61
CA SER A 284 -9.61 27.72 25.71
C SER A 284 -9.66 28.44 27.07
N TRP A 285 -8.74 29.37 27.32
CA TRP A 285 -8.71 30.16 28.56
C TRP A 285 -9.91 31.11 28.68
N LYS A 286 -10.31 31.76 27.58
CA LYS A 286 -11.48 32.65 27.56
C LYS A 286 -12.79 31.90 27.78
N ASN A 287 -12.92 30.69 27.24
CA ASN A 287 -14.07 29.82 27.51
C ASN A 287 -14.09 29.31 28.96
N GLY A 288 -12.95 28.92 29.51
CA GLY A 288 -12.86 28.50 30.93
C GLY A 288 -13.22 29.60 31.93
N LYS A 289 -12.87 30.86 31.62
CA LYS A 289 -13.22 32.00 32.47
C LYS A 289 -14.73 32.31 32.45
N ARG A 290 -15.37 32.20 31.28
CA ARG A 290 -16.82 32.37 31.12
C ARG A 290 -17.63 31.30 31.85
N SER A 291 -17.19 30.04 31.81
CA SER A 291 -17.88 28.96 32.54
C SER A 291 -17.83 29.16 34.05
N LEU A 292 -16.70 29.67 34.59
CA LEU A 292 -16.55 29.95 36.01
C LEU A 292 -17.46 31.11 36.48
N GLU A 293 -17.59 32.16 35.68
CA GLU A 293 -18.48 33.29 35.97
C GLU A 293 -19.97 32.89 35.96
N GLU A 294 -20.38 32.00 35.04
CA GLU A 294 -21.74 31.45 35.00
C GLU A 294 -22.05 30.53 36.19
N GLU A 295 -21.06 29.74 36.63
CA GLU A 295 -21.22 28.84 37.77
C GLU A 295 -21.30 29.61 39.10
N GLN A 296 -20.54 30.71 39.23
CA GLN A 296 -20.62 31.61 40.39
C GLN A 296 -21.98 32.31 40.46
N LYS A 297 -22.51 32.83 39.33
CA LYS A 297 -23.85 33.43 39.28
C LYS A 297 -24.94 32.44 39.71
N LYS A 298 -24.88 31.20 39.23
CA LYS A 298 -25.84 30.14 39.63
C LYS A 298 -25.75 29.79 41.12
N LYS A 299 -24.54 29.79 41.71
CA LYS A 299 -24.36 29.55 43.16
C LYS A 299 -24.90 30.71 44.01
N GLU A 300 -24.73 31.94 43.54
CA GLU A 300 -25.22 33.14 44.22
C GLU A 300 -26.75 33.25 44.18
N GLU A 301 -27.35 32.89 43.04
CA GLU A 301 -28.81 32.84 42.86
C GLU A 301 -29.46 31.75 43.71
N LYS A 302 -28.83 30.57 43.82
CA LYS A 302 -29.25 29.52 44.76
C LYS A 302 -29.14 29.94 46.23
N ARG A 303 -28.11 30.70 46.61
CA ARG A 303 -27.97 31.24 47.98
C ARG A 303 -29.06 32.25 48.32
N LYS A 304 -29.42 33.14 47.39
CA LYS A 304 -30.51 34.11 47.58
C LYS A 304 -31.87 33.44 47.74
N ASN A 305 -32.14 32.39 46.97
CA ASN A 305 -33.39 31.64 47.07
C ASN A 305 -33.49 30.85 48.39
N ALA A 306 -32.37 30.36 48.94
CA ALA A 306 -32.34 29.68 50.23
C ALA A 306 -32.57 30.62 51.43
N MET A 307 -32.12 31.88 51.34
CA MET A 307 -32.36 32.88 52.40
C MET A 307 -33.83 33.35 52.46
N MET A 308 -34.52 33.44 51.32
CA MET A 308 -35.96 33.78 51.31
C MET A 308 -36.86 32.68 51.91
N GLN A 309 -36.40 31.43 51.97
CA GLN A 309 -37.18 30.31 52.54
C GLN A 309 -37.00 30.16 54.06
N THR A 310 -36.21 31.02 54.72
CA THR A 310 -35.97 30.97 56.18
C THR A 310 -36.59 32.14 56.95
N GLU A 311 -37.27 33.06 56.27
CA GLU A 311 -38.00 34.20 56.88
C GLU A 311 -39.54 34.05 56.84
N GLU A 312 -40.07 32.90 56.41
CA GLU A 312 -41.48 32.50 56.59
C GLU A 312 -41.63 31.53 57.78
#